data_AF-A0A8T1YUH8-F1
#
_entry.id   AF-A0A8T1YUH8-F1
#
_cell.length_a   1.000
_cell.length_b   1.000
_cell.length_c   1.000
_cell.angle_alpha   90.00
_cell.angle_beta   90.00
_cell.angle_gamma   90.00
#
_symmetry.space_group_name_H-M   'P 1'
#
loop_
_entity.id
_entity.type
_entity.pdbx_description
1 polymer ?
#
loop_
_entity_poly.entity_id
_entity_poly.type
_entity_poly.pdbx_seq_one_letter_code
_entity_poly.pdbx_strand_id
1 'polypeptide(L)'
;MRNLSFIVLFLLSIFSMHHFVDASLLVKYLPGFEGPLPFELETGYVSIGESGDVELFYYFVKSERNPENDPLMIWLTGGPGCSSICGLLFANGPLAFKGDEYNGTVPPLELTSFSWTKVANILYVESPAGSGFSYARTRRASETSDTKQMHQIDQFLRSWFVDHPEFISNPFYVGGDSYSGKIVPGVVQQISLGNEKGLTPLINLQGYVLGNPLTDKNMESNHRISFAHGMGLISDELFESLERSCGGKFFNVDPSNARCLNNLQSYDHCMSEIYSEHILLRNCEVDYVLVGTPNIRTDGRRELKEFSGNDSSSLPPPSCFTYKYFLSAFWANDENVRRALGVKKELGKWNRCNTQNIPYTFEIVNVFPYHVNNSLKGFRSLIYRQDVSLFDFS
;
A
#
# COMPACT_ATOMS: atom_id res chain seq x y z
N MET A 1 57.17 34.14 -19.39
CA MET A 1 55.81 33.95 -19.92
C MET A 1 55.38 32.51 -19.69
N ARG A 2 54.90 32.21 -18.49
CA ARG A 2 54.41 30.88 -18.10
C ARG A 2 53.64 31.09 -16.80
N ASN A 3 52.35 31.42 -16.90
CA ASN A 3 51.36 31.46 -15.81
C ASN A 3 50.00 31.92 -16.36
N LEU A 4 49.46 31.23 -17.37
CA LEU A 4 48.11 31.54 -17.86
C LEU A 4 47.32 30.32 -18.39
N SER A 5 47.64 29.11 -17.93
CA SER A 5 46.94 27.88 -18.35
C SER A 5 46.27 27.08 -17.23
N PHE A 6 46.21 27.61 -16.00
CA PHE A 6 45.59 26.90 -14.86
C PHE A 6 44.21 27.42 -14.45
N ILE A 7 43.63 28.40 -15.16
CA ILE A 7 42.34 29.01 -14.78
C ILE A 7 41.17 28.57 -15.69
N VAL A 8 41.40 27.80 -16.76
CA VAL A 8 40.35 27.43 -17.74
C VAL A 8 39.80 26.00 -17.55
N LEU A 9 40.16 25.30 -16.47
CA LEU A 9 39.74 23.90 -16.25
C LEU A 9 38.89 23.66 -15.00
N PHE A 10 38.35 24.71 -14.37
CA PHE A 10 37.53 24.59 -13.15
C PHE A 10 36.13 25.24 -13.27
N LEU A 11 35.63 25.41 -14.49
CA LEU A 11 34.26 25.82 -14.78
C LEU A 11 33.73 24.91 -15.89
N LEU A 12 32.65 24.16 -15.60
CA LEU A 12 31.99 23.12 -16.42
C LEU A 12 32.63 21.73 -16.23
N SER A 13 32.20 20.88 -15.29
CA SER A 13 30.85 20.34 -15.22
C SER A 13 30.44 20.05 -13.77
N ILE A 14 29.59 20.93 -13.22
CA ILE A 14 28.59 20.50 -12.25
C ILE A 14 27.67 19.57 -13.05
N PHE A 15 27.92 18.26 -13.00
CA PHE A 15 26.88 17.29 -13.36
C PHE A 15 25.79 17.44 -12.31
N SER A 16 24.86 18.35 -12.57
CA SER A 16 23.60 18.40 -11.87
C SER A 16 22.97 17.03 -12.03
N MET A 17 22.81 16.32 -10.91
CA MET A 17 22.11 15.04 -10.81
C MET A 17 20.66 15.26 -11.26
N HIS A 18 20.41 15.20 -12.56
CA HIS A 18 19.05 15.23 -13.10
C HIS A 18 18.54 13.79 -13.01
N HIS A 19 17.82 13.49 -11.93
CA HIS A 19 16.94 12.34 -11.93
C HIS A 19 15.89 12.57 -13.02
N PHE A 20 15.81 11.68 -14.01
CA PHE A 20 14.79 11.74 -15.05
C PHE A 20 13.46 11.32 -14.43
N VAL A 21 12.69 12.28 -13.94
CA VAL A 21 11.28 12.11 -13.62
C VAL A 21 10.50 12.25 -14.92
N ASP A 22 9.59 11.31 -15.19
CA ASP A 22 8.70 11.39 -16.35
C ASP A 22 7.67 12.49 -16.08
N ALA A 23 7.25 13.23 -17.11
CA ALA A 23 6.42 14.42 -16.92
C ALA A 23 5.15 14.09 -16.11
N SER A 24 4.93 14.80 -15.01
CA SER A 24 3.72 14.61 -14.20
C SER A 24 2.48 15.13 -14.93
N LEU A 25 1.33 14.52 -14.61
CA LEU A 25 0.06 14.76 -15.27
C LEU A 25 -0.98 15.27 -14.28
N LEU A 26 -1.47 16.49 -14.52
CA LEU A 26 -2.63 17.01 -13.80
C LEU A 26 -3.92 16.39 -14.35
N VAL A 27 -4.59 15.59 -13.52
CA VAL A 27 -5.82 14.87 -13.85
C VAL A 27 -7.03 15.76 -13.56
N LYS A 28 -7.63 16.34 -14.61
CA LYS A 28 -8.86 17.15 -14.48
C LYS A 28 -10.14 16.33 -14.54
N TYR A 29 -10.14 15.25 -15.33
CA TYR A 29 -11.27 14.37 -15.54
C TYR A 29 -10.82 12.94 -15.33
N LEU A 30 -11.53 12.22 -14.45
CA LEU A 30 -11.22 10.86 -14.09
C LEU A 30 -12.42 9.97 -14.42
N PRO A 31 -12.30 8.98 -15.33
CA PRO A 31 -13.42 8.12 -15.67
C PRO A 31 -14.01 7.44 -14.44
N GLY A 32 -15.34 7.36 -14.39
CA GLY A 32 -16.09 6.95 -13.21
C GLY A 32 -16.57 8.14 -12.36
N PHE A 33 -15.88 9.28 -12.37
CA PHE A 33 -16.33 10.50 -11.69
C PHE A 33 -17.14 11.41 -12.64
N GLU A 34 -18.25 11.96 -12.16
CA GLU A 34 -19.10 12.84 -12.96
C GLU A 34 -18.59 14.29 -12.94
N GLY A 35 -18.18 14.80 -14.11
CA GLY A 35 -17.65 16.16 -14.25
C GLY A 35 -16.15 16.28 -13.90
N PRO A 36 -15.63 17.51 -13.79
CA PRO A 36 -14.24 17.73 -13.38
C PRO A 36 -14.05 17.39 -11.89
N LEU A 37 -12.85 16.92 -11.54
CA LEU A 37 -12.50 16.70 -10.13
C LEU A 37 -12.53 18.05 -9.37
N PRO A 38 -13.16 18.10 -8.18
CA PRO A 38 -13.23 19.32 -7.37
C PRO A 38 -11.96 19.56 -6.52
N PHE A 39 -10.94 18.71 -6.68
CA PHE A 39 -9.64 18.80 -6.04
C PHE A 39 -8.54 18.58 -7.09
N GLU A 40 -7.32 19.01 -6.79
CA GLU A 40 -6.18 18.80 -7.69
C GLU A 40 -5.57 17.41 -7.45
N LEU A 41 -5.65 16.56 -8.47
CA LEU A 41 -4.99 15.27 -8.54
C LEU A 41 -3.88 15.33 -9.60
N GLU A 42 -2.67 15.01 -9.18
CA GLU A 42 -1.52 14.82 -10.05
C GLU A 42 -1.06 13.37 -10.01
N THR A 43 -0.66 12.82 -11.15
CA THR A 43 -0.07 11.48 -11.23
C THR A 43 1.24 11.51 -11.99
N GLY A 44 2.12 10.57 -11.71
CA GLY A 44 3.41 10.52 -12.41
C GLY A 44 4.28 9.34 -11.99
N TYR A 45 5.46 9.27 -12.61
CA TYR A 45 6.48 8.28 -12.33
C TYR A 45 7.76 8.96 -11.88
N VAL A 46 8.35 8.47 -10.79
CA VAL A 46 9.69 8.88 -10.36
C VAL A 46 10.65 7.72 -10.58
N SER A 47 11.70 7.96 -11.37
CA SER A 47 12.80 7.02 -11.57
C SER A 47 13.70 6.94 -10.35
N ILE A 48 14.02 5.72 -9.92
CA ILE A 48 14.82 5.48 -8.72
C ILE A 48 16.26 5.12 -9.09
N GLY A 49 17.21 5.84 -8.49
CA GLY A 49 18.64 5.66 -8.73
C GLY A 49 19.08 6.15 -10.12
N GLU A 50 20.36 5.93 -10.43
CA GLU A 50 20.97 6.41 -11.69
C GLU A 50 20.61 5.55 -12.90
N SER A 51 20.32 4.27 -12.71
CA SER A 51 20.01 3.38 -13.83
C SER A 51 18.60 3.59 -14.40
N GLY A 52 17.68 4.20 -13.62
CA GLY A 52 16.28 4.36 -14.01
C GLY A 52 15.57 3.03 -14.27
N ASP A 53 16.08 1.93 -13.71
CA ASP A 53 15.51 0.59 -13.91
C ASP A 53 14.27 0.33 -13.06
N VAL A 54 14.01 1.19 -12.07
CA VAL A 54 12.81 1.16 -11.22
C VAL A 54 12.11 2.49 -11.35
N GLU A 55 10.81 2.46 -11.63
CA GLU A 55 9.95 3.63 -11.66
C GLU A 55 8.76 3.41 -10.74
N LEU A 56 8.59 4.32 -9.78
CA LEU A 56 7.47 4.28 -8.84
C LEU A 56 6.39 5.26 -9.27
N PHE A 57 5.18 4.75 -9.42
CA PHE A 57 3.99 5.51 -9.73
C PHE A 57 3.40 6.14 -8.46
N TYR A 58 2.86 7.35 -8.60
CA TYR A 58 2.21 8.04 -7.49
C TYR A 58 0.91 8.72 -7.92
N TYR A 59 0.05 8.93 -6.92
CA TYR A 59 -1.09 9.84 -6.95
C TYR A 59 -0.86 10.91 -5.90
N PHE A 60 -0.84 12.17 -6.30
CA PHE A 60 -0.67 13.30 -5.40
C PHE A 60 -1.97 14.12 -5.37
N VAL A 61 -2.58 14.21 -4.20
CA VAL A 61 -3.77 15.04 -3.98
C VAL A 61 -3.38 16.22 -3.10
N LYS A 62 -3.54 17.43 -3.63
CA LYS A 62 -3.28 18.65 -2.85
C LYS A 62 -4.34 18.84 -1.78
N SER A 63 -3.95 19.49 -0.68
CA SER A 63 -4.89 19.87 0.37
C SER A 63 -5.99 20.77 -0.21
N GLU A 64 -7.23 20.47 0.14
CA GLU A 64 -8.40 21.26 -0.25
C GLU A 64 -8.53 22.56 0.56
N ARG A 65 -7.73 22.73 1.63
CA ARG A 65 -7.74 23.91 2.49
C ARG A 65 -6.67 24.92 2.12
N ASN A 66 -5.39 24.60 2.32
CA ASN A 66 -4.27 25.47 1.99
C ASN A 66 -3.03 24.63 1.65
N PRO A 67 -2.86 24.19 0.39
CA PRO A 67 -1.80 23.25 0.03
C PRO A 67 -0.38 23.77 0.28
N GLU A 68 -0.16 25.09 0.22
CA GLU A 68 1.14 25.72 0.48
C GLU A 68 1.58 25.63 1.95
N ASN A 69 0.63 25.52 2.89
CA ASN A 69 0.94 25.56 4.33
C ASN A 69 0.52 24.29 5.08
N ASP A 70 -0.41 23.51 4.52
CA ASP A 70 -0.88 22.29 5.13
C ASP A 70 0.18 21.18 5.07
N PRO A 71 0.19 20.24 6.03
CA PRO A 71 1.16 19.16 6.03
C PRO A 71 1.19 18.36 4.73
N LEU A 72 2.37 17.88 4.35
CA LEU A 72 2.54 16.88 3.30
C LEU A 72 2.73 15.50 3.94
N MET A 73 2.01 14.51 3.44
CA MET A 73 2.11 13.14 3.90
C MET A 73 2.33 12.20 2.72
N ILE A 74 3.34 11.33 2.80
CA ILE A 74 3.39 10.13 1.96
C ILE A 74 2.50 9.05 2.58
N TRP A 75 1.69 8.36 1.78
CA TRP A 75 0.92 7.18 2.23
C TRP A 75 1.39 5.92 1.49
N LEU A 76 1.71 4.89 2.27
CA LEU A 76 2.20 3.60 1.80
C LEU A 76 1.24 2.49 2.24
N THR A 77 0.51 1.90 1.29
CA THR A 77 -0.26 0.67 1.55
C THR A 77 0.65 -0.55 1.64
N GLY A 78 0.35 -1.47 2.55
CA GLY A 78 1.21 -2.62 2.85
C GLY A 78 1.10 -3.79 1.87
N GLY A 79 0.73 -4.97 2.39
CA GLY A 79 0.82 -6.25 1.69
C GLY A 79 1.94 -7.15 2.23
N PRO A 80 3.21 -7.00 1.80
CA PRO A 80 3.77 -6.00 0.88
C PRO A 80 3.30 -6.19 -0.57
N GLY A 81 3.41 -5.16 -1.39
CA GLY A 81 3.07 -5.24 -2.82
C GLY A 81 1.64 -4.83 -3.17
N CYS A 82 0.89 -4.29 -2.21
CA CYS A 82 -0.42 -3.73 -2.45
C CYS A 82 -0.32 -2.30 -2.98
N SER A 83 -1.24 -1.94 -3.85
CA SER A 83 -1.31 -0.62 -4.46
C SER A 83 -1.81 0.42 -3.46
N SER A 84 -1.12 1.55 -3.39
CA SER A 84 -1.54 2.71 -2.59
C SER A 84 -2.77 3.43 -3.13
N ILE A 85 -3.35 2.95 -4.24
CA ILE A 85 -4.72 3.34 -4.61
C ILE A 85 -5.73 2.93 -3.54
N CYS A 86 -5.42 1.92 -2.71
CA CYS A 86 -6.26 1.55 -1.58
C CYS A 86 -6.38 2.72 -0.58
N GLY A 87 -5.28 3.45 -0.34
CA GLY A 87 -5.31 4.70 0.42
C GLY A 87 -6.27 5.72 -0.21
N LEU A 88 -6.15 5.91 -1.54
CA LEU A 88 -6.92 6.88 -2.30
C LEU A 88 -8.44 6.60 -2.34
N LEU A 89 -8.83 5.32 -2.42
CA LEU A 89 -10.22 4.89 -2.68
C LEU A 89 -10.93 4.27 -1.46
N PHE A 90 -10.19 3.74 -0.50
CA PHE A 90 -10.75 2.92 0.59
C PHE A 90 -10.38 3.38 2.00
N ALA A 91 -9.41 4.29 2.13
CA ALA A 91 -8.96 4.76 3.44
C ALA A 91 -9.16 6.28 3.59
N ASN A 92 -8.14 7.07 3.25
CA ASN A 92 -8.04 8.48 3.60
C ASN A 92 -8.05 9.43 2.39
N GLY A 93 -8.20 8.91 1.17
CA GLY A 93 -8.35 9.71 -0.04
C GLY A 93 -9.75 10.33 -0.22
N PRO A 94 -9.92 11.14 -1.28
CA PRO A 94 -11.15 11.92 -1.50
C PRO A 94 -12.23 11.17 -2.28
N LEU A 95 -11.95 9.96 -2.77
CA LEU A 95 -12.81 9.20 -3.65
C LEU A 95 -13.26 7.89 -3.01
N ALA A 96 -14.42 7.40 -3.46
CA ALA A 96 -14.93 6.07 -3.16
C ALA A 96 -15.71 5.54 -4.37
N PHE A 97 -15.86 4.22 -4.49
CA PHE A 97 -16.82 3.64 -5.44
C PHE A 97 -18.26 3.78 -4.92
N LYS A 98 -19.19 4.13 -5.82
CA LYS A 98 -20.62 4.00 -5.52
C LYS A 98 -20.94 2.52 -5.34
N GLY A 99 -21.79 2.19 -4.38
CA GLY A 99 -22.13 0.81 -4.01
C GLY A 99 -23.06 0.07 -4.99
N ASP A 100 -23.19 0.56 -6.22
CA ASP A 100 -24.10 -0.02 -7.22
C ASP A 100 -23.58 -1.34 -7.80
N GLU A 101 -24.49 -2.16 -8.32
CA GLU A 101 -24.14 -3.41 -8.99
C GLU A 101 -23.36 -3.14 -10.29
N TYR A 102 -22.32 -3.93 -10.53
CA TYR A 102 -21.39 -3.75 -11.64
C TYR A 102 -22.09 -4.13 -12.94
N ASN A 103 -22.33 -3.12 -13.77
CA ASN A 103 -23.08 -3.27 -15.01
C ASN A 103 -22.18 -3.52 -16.25
N GLY A 104 -20.89 -3.79 -16.05
CA GLY A 104 -19.92 -3.98 -17.14
C GLY A 104 -19.31 -2.70 -17.71
N THR A 105 -19.63 -1.52 -17.15
CA THR A 105 -19.02 -0.23 -17.52
C THR A 105 -18.04 0.24 -16.45
N VAL A 106 -17.28 1.33 -16.71
CA VAL A 106 -16.33 1.89 -15.74
C VAL A 106 -17.02 2.11 -14.39
N PRO A 107 -16.54 1.49 -13.29
CA PRO A 107 -17.16 1.63 -11.98
C PRO A 107 -17.29 3.11 -11.57
N PRO A 108 -18.49 3.55 -11.16
CA PRO A 108 -18.73 4.94 -10.81
C PRO A 108 -18.05 5.31 -9.47
N LEU A 109 -17.52 6.52 -9.43
CA LEU A 109 -16.87 7.13 -8.29
C LEU A 109 -17.73 8.24 -7.70
N GLU A 110 -17.55 8.49 -6.41
CA GLU A 110 -18.13 9.60 -5.67
C GLU A 110 -17.12 10.20 -4.69
N LEU A 111 -17.42 11.39 -4.15
CA LEU A 111 -16.62 12.01 -3.10
C LEU A 111 -16.95 11.37 -1.75
N THR A 112 -15.93 11.22 -0.92
CA THR A 112 -16.11 10.92 0.51
C THR A 112 -15.96 12.17 1.37
N SER A 113 -16.78 12.28 2.43
CA SER A 113 -16.68 13.35 3.43
C SER A 113 -15.56 13.13 4.44
N PHE A 114 -14.94 11.95 4.48
CA PHE A 114 -13.96 11.55 5.50
C PHE A 114 -12.50 11.68 5.04
N SER A 115 -12.27 12.35 3.92
CA SER A 115 -10.92 12.47 3.35
C SER A 115 -9.97 13.28 4.22
N TRP A 116 -8.74 12.79 4.36
CA TRP A 116 -7.67 13.54 5.02
C TRP A 116 -7.13 14.66 4.12
N THR A 117 -7.40 14.63 2.81
CA THR A 117 -7.01 15.69 1.88
C THR A 117 -7.73 17.00 2.15
N LYS A 118 -8.75 17.01 3.01
CA LYS A 118 -9.37 18.24 3.52
C LYS A 118 -8.40 19.15 4.29
N VAL A 119 -7.31 18.60 4.84
CA VAL A 119 -6.37 19.33 5.71
C VAL A 119 -4.90 18.96 5.48
N ALA A 120 -4.58 18.15 4.47
CA ALA A 120 -3.22 17.70 4.16
C ALA A 120 -3.05 17.46 2.67
N ASN A 121 -1.84 17.69 2.17
CA ASN A 121 -1.40 17.19 0.87
C ASN A 121 -1.00 15.72 1.05
N ILE A 122 -1.50 14.82 0.20
CA ILE A 122 -1.22 13.38 0.35
C ILE A 122 -0.68 12.80 -0.94
N LEU A 123 0.48 12.15 -0.82
CA LEU A 123 1.23 11.47 -1.87
C LEU A 123 1.10 9.95 -1.68
N TYR A 124 0.19 9.32 -2.41
CA TYR A 124 0.00 7.88 -2.42
C TYR A 124 1.01 7.24 -3.37
N VAL A 125 1.98 6.51 -2.84
CA VAL A 125 3.08 5.96 -3.65
C VAL A 125 2.96 4.46 -3.75
N GLU A 126 2.91 3.92 -4.96
CA GLU A 126 2.88 2.49 -5.18
C GLU A 126 4.30 1.92 -5.04
N SER A 127 4.57 1.20 -3.94
CA SER A 127 5.89 0.70 -3.59
C SER A 127 5.79 -0.66 -2.90
N PRO A 128 6.67 -1.62 -3.19
CA PRO A 128 7.85 -1.54 -4.08
C PRO A 128 7.48 -1.64 -5.58
N ALA A 129 8.49 -1.65 -6.45
CA ALA A 129 8.32 -1.95 -7.87
C ALA A 129 7.54 -3.26 -8.10
N GLY A 130 6.55 -3.24 -8.98
CA GLY A 130 5.60 -4.34 -9.20
C GLY A 130 4.29 -4.19 -8.42
N SER A 131 4.18 -3.20 -7.53
CA SER A 131 2.90 -2.82 -6.89
C SER A 131 2.13 -1.89 -7.80
N GLY A 132 0.88 -2.23 -8.11
CA GLY A 132 0.02 -1.42 -8.98
C GLY A 132 0.66 -1.13 -10.35
N PHE A 133 0.87 0.15 -10.66
CA PHE A 133 1.49 0.66 -11.88
C PHE A 133 3.01 0.89 -11.76
N SER A 134 3.60 0.75 -10.57
CA SER A 134 5.06 0.80 -10.39
C SER A 134 5.71 -0.43 -10.98
N TYR A 135 6.89 -0.28 -11.60
CA TYR A 135 7.53 -1.39 -12.29
C TYR A 135 9.05 -1.32 -12.25
N ALA A 136 9.66 -2.46 -12.59
CA ALA A 136 11.08 -2.59 -12.81
C ALA A 136 11.33 -3.10 -14.23
N ARG A 137 12.31 -2.54 -14.93
CA ARG A 137 12.66 -2.88 -16.32
C ARG A 137 13.40 -4.20 -16.44
N THR A 138 14.04 -4.66 -15.35
CA THR A 138 14.79 -5.92 -15.32
C THR A 138 14.38 -6.76 -14.11
N ARG A 139 14.52 -8.09 -14.23
CA ARG A 139 14.30 -9.03 -13.11
C ARG A 139 15.17 -8.72 -11.89
N ARG A 140 16.40 -8.27 -12.13
CA ARG A 140 17.31 -7.89 -11.04
C ARG A 140 16.83 -6.63 -10.31
N ALA A 141 16.29 -5.67 -11.05
CA ALA A 141 15.73 -4.46 -10.47
C ALA A 141 14.43 -4.73 -9.68
N SER A 142 13.67 -5.77 -10.04
CA SER A 142 12.45 -6.17 -9.32
C SER A 142 12.72 -6.90 -8.00
N GLU A 143 13.90 -7.49 -7.80
CA GLU A 143 14.30 -8.07 -6.52
C GLU A 143 14.32 -7.00 -5.43
N THR A 144 13.59 -7.19 -4.35
CA THR A 144 13.45 -6.18 -3.29
C THR A 144 13.46 -6.81 -1.89
N SER A 145 13.59 -5.96 -0.88
CA SER A 145 13.59 -6.32 0.53
C SER A 145 13.04 -5.16 1.36
N ASP A 146 12.78 -5.38 2.66
CA ASP A 146 12.35 -4.30 3.56
C ASP A 146 13.33 -3.11 3.50
N THR A 147 14.64 -3.37 3.64
CA THR A 147 15.65 -2.31 3.65
C THR A 147 15.81 -1.64 2.29
N LYS A 148 15.74 -2.41 1.19
CA LYS A 148 15.79 -1.85 -0.16
C LYS A 148 14.57 -0.99 -0.44
N GLN A 149 13.37 -1.40 -0.04
CA GLN A 149 12.15 -0.62 -0.19
C GLN A 149 12.24 0.70 0.58
N MET A 150 12.71 0.68 1.83
CA MET A 150 12.92 1.91 2.62
C MET A 150 13.86 2.89 1.91
N HIS A 151 14.96 2.38 1.36
CA HIS A 151 15.94 3.19 0.62
C HIS A 151 15.35 3.80 -0.64
N GLN A 152 14.62 3.00 -1.43
CA GLN A 152 13.97 3.48 -2.64
C GLN A 152 12.89 4.53 -2.35
N ILE A 153 12.21 4.46 -1.20
CA ILE A 153 11.24 5.48 -0.78
C ILE A 153 11.94 6.81 -0.41
N ASP A 154 13.08 6.78 0.30
CA ASP A 154 13.86 8.01 0.56
C ASP A 154 14.37 8.62 -0.75
N GLN A 155 14.86 7.80 -1.69
CA GLN A 155 15.26 8.26 -3.03
C GLN A 155 14.08 8.86 -3.80
N PHE A 156 12.93 8.19 -3.78
CA PHE A 156 11.69 8.69 -4.39
C PHE A 156 11.34 10.08 -3.85
N LEU A 157 11.29 10.24 -2.53
CA LEU A 157 10.90 11.50 -1.90
C LEU A 157 11.86 12.63 -2.26
N ARG A 158 13.16 12.37 -2.21
CA ARG A 158 14.18 13.36 -2.55
C ARG A 158 14.10 13.80 -4.01
N SER A 159 13.89 12.86 -4.93
CA SER A 159 13.66 13.18 -6.35
C SER A 159 12.36 13.95 -6.54
N TRP A 160 11.27 13.54 -5.88
CA TRP A 160 9.97 14.20 -5.98
C TRP A 160 10.03 15.66 -5.50
N PHE A 161 10.72 15.94 -4.38
CA PHE A 161 10.91 17.30 -3.86
C PHE A 161 11.80 18.19 -4.74
N VAL A 162 12.64 17.62 -5.62
CA VAL A 162 13.40 18.43 -6.60
C VAL A 162 12.45 19.05 -7.63
N ASP A 163 11.43 18.30 -8.06
CA ASP A 163 10.43 18.76 -9.02
C ASP A 163 9.26 19.53 -8.37
N HIS A 164 9.10 19.36 -7.05
CA HIS A 164 8.05 19.99 -6.24
C HIS A 164 8.65 20.85 -5.11
N PRO A 165 9.53 21.83 -5.43
CA PRO A 165 10.24 22.61 -4.43
C PRO A 165 9.32 23.44 -3.54
N GLU A 166 8.11 23.76 -3.99
CA GLU A 166 7.10 24.48 -3.23
C GLU A 166 6.62 23.72 -1.98
N PHE A 167 6.79 22.40 -1.92
CA PHE A 167 6.40 21.59 -0.77
C PHE A 167 7.53 21.32 0.24
N ILE A 168 8.76 21.76 -0.02
CA ILE A 168 9.93 21.48 0.84
C ILE A 168 9.75 22.04 2.26
N SER A 169 9.07 23.18 2.39
CA SER A 169 8.82 23.83 3.68
C SER A 169 7.67 23.19 4.46
N ASN A 170 6.78 22.43 3.81
CA ASN A 170 5.61 21.86 4.45
C ASN A 170 6.02 20.87 5.55
N PRO A 171 5.32 20.87 6.70
CA PRO A 171 5.46 19.82 7.71
C PRO A 171 5.27 18.43 7.08
N PHE A 172 6.31 17.59 7.06
CA PHE A 172 6.29 16.31 6.38
C PHE A 172 6.05 15.14 7.33
N TYR A 173 5.13 14.25 6.98
CA TYR A 173 4.81 13.03 7.73
C TYR A 173 4.90 11.79 6.85
N VAL A 174 5.32 10.67 7.43
CA VAL A 174 5.31 9.36 6.76
C VAL A 174 4.12 8.56 7.26
N GLY A 175 3.21 8.18 6.37
CA GLY A 175 2.00 7.44 6.68
C GLY A 175 1.98 6.06 6.01
N GLY A 176 1.25 5.12 6.59
CA GLY A 176 0.97 3.85 5.93
C GLY A 176 0.15 2.92 6.82
N ASP A 177 -0.22 1.79 6.23
CA ASP A 177 -1.02 0.76 6.89
C ASP A 177 -0.40 -0.63 6.70
N SER A 178 -0.89 -1.60 7.47
CA SER A 178 -0.56 -3.01 7.23
C SER A 178 0.94 -3.30 7.39
N TYR A 179 1.53 -4.05 6.45
CA TYR A 179 2.94 -4.33 6.33
C TYR A 179 3.81 -3.06 6.27
N SER A 180 3.26 -1.89 5.90
CA SER A 180 3.99 -0.62 6.01
C SER A 180 4.34 -0.26 7.45
N GLY A 181 3.75 -0.94 8.45
CA GLY A 181 4.25 -0.96 9.84
C GLY A 181 5.73 -1.33 9.96
N LYS A 182 6.23 -2.18 9.04
CA LYS A 182 7.65 -2.54 8.90
C LYS A 182 8.48 -1.45 8.25
N ILE A 183 7.90 -0.78 7.26
CA ILE A 183 8.60 0.09 6.32
C ILE A 183 8.66 1.54 6.84
N VAL A 184 7.55 2.10 7.29
CA VAL A 184 7.41 3.51 7.69
C VAL A 184 8.41 3.91 8.79
N PRO A 185 8.57 3.17 9.91
CA PRO A 185 9.55 3.57 10.93
C PRO A 185 10.98 3.59 10.41
N GLY A 186 11.32 2.67 9.48
CA GLY A 186 12.63 2.65 8.84
C GLY A 186 12.83 3.81 7.85
N VAL A 187 11.82 4.16 7.07
CA VAL A 187 11.84 5.34 6.18
C VAL A 187 12.06 6.63 6.97
N VAL A 188 11.34 6.82 8.08
CA VAL A 188 11.52 7.97 8.99
C VAL A 188 12.96 8.05 9.47
N GLN A 189 13.54 6.92 9.88
CA GLN A 189 14.92 6.88 10.33
C GLN A 189 15.90 7.19 9.19
N GLN A 190 15.69 6.66 7.99
CA GLN A 190 16.53 6.95 6.82
C GLN A 190 16.50 8.42 6.44
N ILE A 191 15.32 9.05 6.37
CA ILE A 191 15.19 10.48 6.07
C ILE A 191 15.93 11.31 7.13
N SER A 192 15.74 11.00 8.41
CA SER A 192 16.41 11.69 9.52
C SER A 192 17.94 11.61 9.41
N LEU A 193 18.48 10.41 9.18
CA LEU A 193 19.92 10.20 9.01
C LEU A 193 20.43 10.86 7.72
N GLY A 194 19.65 10.87 6.66
CA GLY A 194 19.97 11.55 5.40
C GLY A 194 20.08 13.06 5.60
N ASN A 195 19.14 13.67 6.31
CA ASN A 195 19.18 15.08 6.66
C ASN A 195 20.41 15.43 7.52
N GLU A 196 20.75 14.61 8.52
CA GLU A 196 21.95 14.81 9.35
C GLU A 196 23.25 14.72 8.56
N LYS A 197 23.27 13.88 7.52
CA LYS A 197 24.41 13.76 6.59
C LYS A 197 24.43 14.86 5.51
N GLY A 198 23.47 15.78 5.52
CA GLY A 198 23.38 16.86 4.55
C GLY A 198 22.91 16.42 3.16
N LEU A 199 22.22 15.28 3.05
CA LEU A 199 21.58 14.90 1.78
C LEU A 199 20.48 15.91 1.44
N THR A 200 20.50 16.42 0.20
CA THR A 200 19.52 17.39 -0.31
C THR A 200 18.46 16.71 -1.19
N PRO A 201 17.26 17.28 -1.31
CA PRO A 201 16.70 18.36 -0.48
C PRO A 201 16.52 17.90 0.99
N LEU A 202 16.61 18.83 1.94
CA LEU A 202 16.34 18.54 3.35
C LEU A 202 14.83 18.42 3.54
N ILE A 203 14.36 17.28 4.05
CA ILE A 203 12.93 17.03 4.26
C ILE A 203 12.53 17.53 5.64
N ASN A 204 11.49 18.37 5.73
CA ASN A 204 10.95 18.90 6.99
C ASN A 204 10.15 17.84 7.79
N LEU A 205 10.81 16.75 8.16
CA LEU A 205 10.22 15.59 8.81
C LEU A 205 9.74 15.89 10.24
N GLN A 206 8.46 15.60 10.51
CA GLN A 206 7.80 15.91 11.79
C GLN A 206 7.36 14.66 12.57
N GLY A 207 7.07 13.57 11.87
CA GLY A 207 6.54 12.37 12.51
C GLY A 207 5.99 11.36 11.52
N TYR A 208 5.27 10.36 12.05
CA TYR A 208 4.69 9.30 11.25
C TYR A 208 3.38 8.76 11.83
N VAL A 209 2.56 8.19 10.95
CA VAL A 209 1.24 7.67 11.27
C VAL A 209 1.12 6.24 10.73
N LEU A 210 0.59 5.34 11.55
CA LEU A 210 0.42 3.93 11.20
C LEU A 210 -0.98 3.44 11.54
N GLY A 211 -1.69 2.91 10.54
CA GLY A 211 -3.00 2.28 10.70
C GLY A 211 -2.90 0.75 10.64
N ASN A 212 -3.34 0.07 11.70
CA ASN A 212 -3.26 -1.38 11.84
C ASN A 212 -1.91 -1.96 11.36
N PRO A 213 -0.77 -1.51 11.93
CA PRO A 213 0.54 -1.90 11.41
C PRO A 213 0.99 -3.29 11.89
N LEU A 214 1.67 -4.02 11.01
CA LEU A 214 2.48 -5.17 11.40
C LEU A 214 3.79 -4.70 12.03
N THR A 215 4.01 -5.04 13.30
CA THR A 215 5.16 -4.61 14.12
C THR A 215 6.08 -5.78 14.50
N ASP A 216 5.53 -6.89 14.98
CA ASP A 216 6.24 -8.13 15.29
C ASP A 216 5.38 -9.32 14.89
N LYS A 217 5.74 -9.98 13.80
CA LYS A 217 4.93 -11.05 13.21
C LYS A 217 4.72 -12.21 14.18
N ASN A 218 5.73 -12.54 14.97
CA ASN A 218 5.67 -13.70 15.85
C ASN A 218 4.78 -13.41 17.06
N MET A 219 4.99 -12.25 17.69
CA MET A 219 4.20 -11.82 18.83
C MET A 219 2.73 -11.66 18.44
N GLU A 220 2.46 -10.99 17.33
CA GLU A 220 1.10 -10.69 16.89
C GLU A 220 0.34 -11.94 16.43
N SER A 221 1.01 -12.87 15.72
CA SER A 221 0.40 -14.16 15.37
C SER A 221 0.00 -14.94 16.62
N ASN A 222 0.79 -14.84 17.69
CA ASN A 222 0.49 -15.51 18.95
C ASN A 222 -0.73 -14.91 19.67
N HIS A 223 -0.95 -13.59 19.57
CA HIS A 223 -2.07 -12.93 20.26
C HIS A 223 -3.44 -13.17 19.61
N ARG A 224 -3.51 -13.70 18.39
CA ARG A 224 -4.79 -13.91 17.67
C ARG A 224 -5.76 -14.81 18.42
N ILE A 225 -5.26 -15.87 19.04
CA ILE A 225 -6.10 -16.83 19.77
C ILE A 225 -6.67 -16.20 21.04
N SER A 226 -5.83 -15.49 21.81
CA SER A 226 -6.29 -14.74 22.99
C SER A 226 -7.28 -13.63 22.61
N PHE A 227 -7.07 -12.96 21.48
CA PHE A 227 -8.01 -11.96 20.96
C PHE A 227 -9.34 -12.60 20.56
N ALA A 228 -9.31 -13.69 19.79
CA ALA A 228 -10.52 -14.40 19.38
C ALA A 228 -11.34 -14.89 20.59
N HIS A 229 -10.66 -15.37 21.64
CA HIS A 229 -11.30 -15.73 22.90
C HIS A 229 -11.91 -14.50 23.59
N GLY A 230 -11.16 -13.41 23.73
CA GLY A 230 -11.63 -12.16 24.35
C GLY A 230 -12.82 -11.52 23.62
N MET A 231 -12.95 -11.76 22.31
CA MET A 231 -14.07 -11.31 21.48
C MET A 231 -15.22 -12.33 21.39
N GLY A 232 -15.12 -13.46 22.10
CA GLY A 232 -16.16 -14.50 22.13
C GLY A 232 -16.30 -15.30 20.82
N LEU A 233 -15.26 -15.31 19.98
CA LEU A 233 -15.25 -16.04 18.69
C LEU A 233 -14.92 -17.53 18.86
N ILE A 234 -14.31 -17.89 20.00
CA ILE A 234 -14.06 -19.27 20.41
C ILE A 234 -14.50 -19.50 21.85
N SER A 235 -14.83 -20.74 22.21
CA SER A 235 -15.28 -21.09 23.55
C SER A 235 -14.14 -21.15 24.57
N ASP A 236 -14.49 -21.03 25.85
CA ASP A 236 -13.54 -21.19 26.97
C ASP A 236 -12.85 -22.56 26.92
N GLU A 237 -13.58 -23.63 26.60
CA GLU A 237 -13.03 -24.98 26.52
C GLU A 237 -11.97 -25.12 25.41
N LEU A 238 -12.23 -24.52 24.25
CA LEU A 238 -11.27 -24.53 23.14
C LEU A 238 -10.02 -23.71 23.49
N PHE A 239 -10.21 -22.51 24.07
CA PHE A 239 -9.10 -21.66 24.48
C PHE A 239 -8.21 -22.33 25.55
N GLU A 240 -8.79 -22.89 26.62
CA GLU A 240 -8.03 -23.61 27.65
C GLU A 240 -7.35 -24.88 27.11
N SER A 241 -7.96 -25.54 26.13
CA SER A 241 -7.36 -26.70 25.44
C SER A 241 -6.14 -26.26 24.62
N LEU A 242 -6.24 -25.15 23.89
CA LEU A 242 -5.14 -24.53 23.14
C LEU A 242 -4.00 -24.14 24.07
N GLU A 243 -4.26 -23.38 25.13
CA GLU A 243 -3.24 -22.96 26.11
C GLU A 243 -2.46 -24.15 26.68
N ARG A 244 -3.17 -25.20 27.13
CA ARG A 244 -2.54 -26.41 27.70
C ARG A 244 -1.78 -27.24 26.68
N SER A 245 -2.32 -27.42 25.48
CA SER A 245 -1.72 -28.29 24.46
C SER A 245 -0.57 -27.64 23.71
N CYS A 246 -0.64 -26.32 23.49
CA CYS A 246 0.35 -25.55 22.76
C CYS A 246 1.35 -24.80 23.66
N GLY A 247 1.11 -24.75 24.98
CA GLY A 247 2.01 -24.09 25.94
C GLY A 247 2.08 -22.58 25.78
N GLY A 248 0.94 -21.95 25.44
CA GLY A 248 0.85 -20.49 25.19
C GLY A 248 1.57 -20.01 23.92
N LYS A 249 2.08 -20.93 23.09
CA LYS A 249 2.70 -20.63 21.79
C LYS A 249 1.89 -21.24 20.66
N PHE A 250 1.23 -20.41 19.88
CA PHE A 250 0.28 -20.80 18.84
C PHE A 250 0.84 -20.66 17.41
N PHE A 251 1.98 -19.98 17.26
CA PHE A 251 2.67 -19.81 16.00
C PHE A 251 3.95 -20.66 15.95
N ASN A 252 4.30 -21.21 14.77
CA ASN A 252 5.46 -22.12 14.59
C ASN A 252 5.49 -23.23 15.65
N VAL A 253 4.35 -23.92 15.80
CA VAL A 253 4.19 -25.04 16.73
C VAL A 253 4.93 -26.29 16.23
N ASP A 254 5.35 -27.13 17.17
CA ASP A 254 6.02 -28.40 16.86
C ASP A 254 5.08 -29.29 16.01
N PRO A 255 5.48 -29.68 14.78
CA PRO A 255 4.67 -30.54 13.92
C PRO A 255 4.35 -31.91 14.53
N SER A 256 5.12 -32.37 15.52
CA SER A 256 4.86 -33.63 16.23
C SER A 256 3.79 -33.50 17.33
N ASN A 257 3.43 -32.27 17.73
CA ASN A 257 2.40 -32.02 18.74
C ASN A 257 0.99 -32.11 18.14
N ALA A 258 0.56 -33.33 17.85
CA ALA A 258 -0.75 -33.61 17.24
C ALA A 258 -1.94 -33.01 18.02
N ARG A 259 -1.84 -32.94 19.36
CA ARG A 259 -2.92 -32.37 20.18
C ARG A 259 -3.08 -30.87 19.95
N CYS A 260 -1.97 -30.12 19.96
CA CYS A 260 -1.99 -28.69 19.65
C CYS A 260 -2.50 -28.44 18.22
N LEU A 261 -1.99 -29.21 17.24
CA LEU A 261 -2.41 -29.07 15.84
C LEU A 261 -3.92 -29.31 15.64
N ASN A 262 -4.50 -30.32 16.28
CA ASN A 262 -5.94 -30.58 16.18
C ASN A 262 -6.77 -29.46 16.82
N ASN A 263 -6.31 -28.88 17.92
CA ASN A 263 -6.98 -27.73 18.54
C ASN A 263 -6.85 -26.48 17.66
N LEU A 264 -5.70 -26.24 17.03
CA LEU A 264 -5.51 -25.15 16.07
C LEU A 264 -6.43 -25.31 14.85
N GLN A 265 -6.60 -26.52 14.34
CA GLN A 265 -7.59 -26.79 13.27
C GLN A 265 -9.02 -26.47 13.71
N SER A 266 -9.35 -26.75 14.97
CA SER A 266 -10.68 -26.41 15.52
C SER A 266 -10.86 -24.90 15.62
N TYR A 267 -9.82 -24.17 16.02
CA TYR A 267 -9.78 -22.71 15.97
C TYR A 267 -9.97 -22.20 14.53
N ASP A 268 -9.19 -22.70 13.57
CA ASP A 268 -9.30 -22.28 12.17
C ASP A 268 -10.70 -22.54 11.60
N HIS A 269 -11.34 -23.64 12.01
CA HIS A 269 -12.72 -23.93 11.64
C HIS A 269 -13.71 -22.88 12.19
N CYS A 270 -13.61 -22.53 13.47
CA CYS A 270 -14.43 -21.46 14.07
C CYS A 270 -14.27 -20.11 13.37
N MET A 271 -13.05 -19.82 12.92
CA MET A 271 -12.73 -18.54 12.29
C MET A 271 -13.02 -18.48 10.78
N SER A 272 -13.33 -19.62 10.15
CA SER A 272 -13.36 -19.75 8.68
C SER A 272 -14.38 -18.85 7.97
N GLU A 273 -15.54 -18.60 8.61
CA GLU A 273 -16.59 -17.74 8.07
C GLU A 273 -16.43 -16.25 8.45
N ILE A 274 -15.43 -15.89 9.26
CA ILE A 274 -15.23 -14.54 9.78
C ILE A 274 -14.19 -13.82 8.91
N TYR A 275 -14.51 -12.60 8.47
CA TYR A 275 -13.53 -11.80 7.76
C TYR A 275 -12.47 -11.32 8.74
N SER A 276 -11.23 -11.77 8.54
CA SER A 276 -10.17 -11.64 9.53
C SER A 276 -9.69 -10.19 9.72
N GLU A 277 -9.88 -9.32 8.72
CA GLU A 277 -9.57 -7.89 8.83
C GLU A 277 -10.69 -7.09 9.51
N HIS A 278 -11.88 -7.67 9.66
CA HIS A 278 -13.01 -7.04 10.34
C HIS A 278 -13.99 -8.10 10.86
N ILE A 279 -13.84 -8.52 12.11
CA ILE A 279 -14.51 -9.71 12.68
C ILE A 279 -16.03 -9.64 12.73
N LEU A 280 -16.61 -8.43 12.59
CA LEU A 280 -18.06 -8.25 12.50
C LEU A 280 -18.62 -8.54 11.10
N LEU A 281 -17.76 -8.79 10.12
CA LEU A 281 -18.14 -9.07 8.74
C LEU A 281 -17.91 -10.54 8.42
N ARG A 282 -18.75 -11.06 7.52
CA ARG A 282 -18.58 -12.42 7.00
C ARG A 282 -17.42 -12.44 6.01
N ASN A 283 -16.64 -13.51 6.07
CA ASN A 283 -15.65 -13.81 5.06
C ASN A 283 -16.36 -14.05 3.72
N CYS A 284 -16.11 -13.19 2.74
CA CYS A 284 -16.55 -13.43 1.38
C CYS A 284 -15.42 -14.18 0.68
N GLU A 285 -15.66 -15.42 0.27
CA GLU A 285 -14.67 -16.33 -0.36
C GLU A 285 -13.98 -15.80 -1.64
N VAL A 286 -14.25 -14.57 -2.07
CA VAL A 286 -13.89 -14.01 -3.38
C VAL A 286 -12.59 -13.19 -3.37
N ASP A 287 -11.91 -13.07 -2.23
CA ASP A 287 -10.72 -12.20 -2.10
C ASP A 287 -9.50 -12.69 -2.93
N TYR A 288 -9.49 -13.96 -3.35
CA TYR A 288 -8.34 -14.58 -4.04
C TYR A 288 -8.50 -14.81 -5.56
N VAL A 289 -9.66 -14.52 -6.16
CA VAL A 289 -9.98 -14.97 -7.54
C VAL A 289 -9.61 -13.95 -8.65
N LEU A 290 -8.70 -13.01 -8.41
CA LEU A 290 -8.12 -12.20 -9.50
C LEU A 290 -6.77 -12.73 -10.00
N VAL A 291 -6.40 -13.97 -9.66
CA VAL A 291 -5.40 -14.72 -10.45
C VAL A 291 -6.12 -15.40 -11.62
N GLY A 292 -6.41 -14.61 -12.65
CA GLY A 292 -6.95 -15.09 -13.92
C GLY A 292 -8.40 -14.68 -14.17
N THR A 293 -8.61 -13.56 -14.86
CA THR A 293 -9.92 -13.24 -15.42
C THR A 293 -10.33 -14.30 -16.46
N PRO A 294 -11.52 -14.92 -16.37
CA PRO A 294 -12.14 -15.53 -17.52
C PRO A 294 -12.53 -14.42 -18.50
N ASN A 295 -12.28 -14.65 -19.79
CA ASN A 295 -12.80 -13.80 -20.85
C ASN A 295 -14.34 -13.78 -20.78
N ILE A 296 -14.95 -12.70 -20.30
CA ILE A 296 -16.37 -12.45 -20.57
C ILE A 296 -16.46 -11.99 -22.01
N ARG A 297 -16.50 -12.97 -22.93
CA ARG A 297 -16.88 -12.73 -24.32
C ARG A 297 -18.37 -12.46 -24.37
N THR A 298 -18.72 -11.26 -24.79
CA THR A 298 -20.06 -10.91 -25.28
C THR A 298 -20.28 -11.63 -26.61
N ASP A 299 -20.93 -12.80 -26.61
CA ASP A 299 -21.74 -13.22 -27.76
C ASP A 299 -22.77 -14.31 -27.42
N GLY A 300 -23.83 -14.35 -28.21
CA GLY A 300 -25.12 -14.98 -27.94
C GLY A 300 -25.17 -16.50 -27.75
N ARG A 301 -26.26 -16.89 -27.06
CA ARG A 301 -26.98 -18.19 -27.07
C ARG A 301 -26.14 -19.46 -27.34
N ARG A 302 -26.05 -20.35 -26.33
CA ARG A 302 -26.58 -21.73 -26.40
C ARG A 302 -26.41 -22.53 -25.09
N GLU A 303 -27.54 -23.12 -24.71
CA GLU A 303 -27.77 -24.45 -24.10
C GLU A 303 -27.18 -24.84 -22.75
N LEU A 304 -28.12 -25.16 -21.86
CA LEU A 304 -27.96 -25.88 -20.58
C LEU A 304 -27.11 -27.14 -20.73
N LYS A 305 -26.02 -27.19 -19.98
CA LYS A 305 -25.53 -28.45 -19.39
C LYS A 305 -25.54 -28.28 -17.88
N GLU A 306 -26.33 -29.12 -17.21
CA GLU A 306 -26.15 -29.41 -15.79
C GLU A 306 -24.70 -29.83 -15.55
N PHE A 307 -23.99 -29.03 -14.76
CA PHE A 307 -22.66 -29.38 -14.24
C PHE A 307 -22.66 -29.16 -12.73
N SER A 308 -22.33 -30.23 -12.03
CA SER A 308 -22.25 -30.37 -10.59
C SER A 308 -21.03 -29.65 -10.01
N GLY A 309 -21.26 -28.81 -8.98
CA GLY A 309 -20.28 -28.51 -7.93
C GLY A 309 -19.23 -27.44 -8.22
N ASN A 310 -19.60 -26.19 -7.92
CA ASN A 310 -18.80 -24.97 -7.70
C ASN A 310 -17.87 -24.49 -8.83
N ASP A 311 -18.51 -23.88 -9.83
CA ASP A 311 -17.91 -23.00 -10.83
C ASP A 311 -17.85 -21.56 -10.29
N SER A 312 -16.64 -21.05 -10.02
CA SER A 312 -16.37 -19.71 -9.46
C SER A 312 -16.43 -18.61 -10.52
N SER A 313 -17.62 -18.34 -11.05
CA SER A 313 -17.88 -17.30 -12.05
C SER A 313 -18.84 -16.19 -11.58
N SER A 314 -19.24 -16.19 -10.31
CA SER A 314 -20.11 -15.14 -9.75
C SER A 314 -19.31 -14.00 -9.14
N LEU A 315 -19.68 -12.77 -9.50
CA LEU A 315 -19.21 -11.55 -8.83
C LEU A 315 -19.49 -11.65 -7.33
N PRO A 316 -18.62 -11.11 -6.44
CA PRO A 316 -18.99 -10.97 -5.05
C PRO A 316 -20.31 -10.17 -4.98
N PRO A 317 -21.25 -10.54 -4.10
CA PRO A 317 -22.49 -9.79 -3.98
C PRO A 317 -22.16 -8.34 -3.55
N PRO A 318 -22.90 -7.32 -4.01
CA PRO A 318 -22.65 -5.92 -3.62
C PRO A 318 -22.70 -5.66 -2.10
N SER A 319 -23.36 -6.54 -1.34
CA SER A 319 -23.39 -6.52 0.13
C SER A 319 -22.07 -6.95 0.77
N CYS A 320 -21.16 -7.56 0.00
CA CYS A 320 -19.86 -7.96 0.49
C CYS A 320 -18.90 -6.77 0.56
N PHE A 321 -18.13 -6.68 1.64
CA PHE A 321 -17.13 -5.63 1.82
C PHE A 321 -16.05 -5.62 0.72
N THR A 322 -15.57 -6.79 0.31
CA THR A 322 -14.53 -6.93 -0.73
C THR A 322 -15.02 -6.63 -2.14
N TYR A 323 -16.33 -6.40 -2.32
CA TYR A 323 -16.89 -6.01 -3.61
C TYR A 323 -16.25 -4.73 -4.17
N LYS A 324 -15.94 -3.76 -3.31
CA LYS A 324 -15.27 -2.53 -3.73
C LYS A 324 -13.83 -2.77 -4.21
N TYR A 325 -13.14 -3.75 -3.64
CA TYR A 325 -11.82 -4.17 -4.11
C TYR A 325 -11.91 -4.79 -5.50
N PHE A 326 -12.94 -5.57 -5.75
CA PHE A 326 -13.24 -6.08 -7.09
C PHE A 326 -13.45 -4.93 -8.09
N LEU A 327 -14.28 -3.93 -7.75
CA LEU A 327 -14.50 -2.75 -8.61
C LEU A 327 -13.19 -2.02 -8.95
N SER A 328 -12.25 -1.91 -8.00
CA SER A 328 -10.95 -1.26 -8.27
C SER A 328 -10.17 -1.94 -9.39
N ALA A 329 -10.26 -3.26 -9.52
CA ALA A 329 -9.56 -3.98 -10.57
C ALA A 329 -10.13 -3.66 -11.96
N PHE A 330 -11.45 -3.53 -12.10
CA PHE A 330 -12.07 -3.13 -13.38
C PHE A 330 -11.76 -1.68 -13.71
N TRP A 331 -11.87 -0.81 -12.71
CA TRP A 331 -11.59 0.60 -12.85
C TRP A 331 -10.12 0.83 -13.25
N ALA A 332 -9.15 0.29 -12.51
CA ALA A 332 -7.73 0.52 -12.78
C ALA A 332 -7.23 -0.15 -14.08
N ASN A 333 -7.93 -1.18 -14.57
CA ASN A 333 -7.60 -1.81 -15.85
C ASN A 333 -8.33 -1.23 -17.06
N ASP A 334 -9.31 -0.35 -16.88
CA ASP A 334 -9.96 0.34 -18.00
C ASP A 334 -8.96 1.23 -18.75
N GLU A 335 -8.96 1.16 -20.09
CA GLU A 335 -7.99 1.90 -20.90
C GLU A 335 -8.15 3.42 -20.79
N ASN A 336 -9.37 3.92 -20.59
CA ASN A 336 -9.61 5.35 -20.44
C ASN A 336 -9.14 5.81 -19.07
N VAL A 337 -9.32 5.01 -18.01
CA VAL A 337 -8.76 5.28 -16.68
C VAL A 337 -7.24 5.35 -16.76
N ARG A 338 -6.60 4.32 -17.32
CA ARG A 338 -5.13 4.28 -17.48
C ARG A 338 -4.61 5.48 -18.26
N ARG A 339 -5.30 5.88 -19.34
CA ARG A 339 -4.96 7.07 -20.12
C ARG A 339 -5.12 8.35 -19.31
N ALA A 340 -6.21 8.49 -18.55
CA ALA A 340 -6.46 9.66 -17.71
C ALA A 340 -5.42 9.82 -16.59
N LEU A 341 -4.91 8.69 -16.07
CA LEU A 341 -3.87 8.65 -15.05
C LEU A 341 -2.44 8.74 -15.62
N GLY A 342 -2.26 8.77 -16.94
CA GLY A 342 -0.92 8.79 -17.56
C GLY A 342 -0.14 7.48 -17.40
N VAL A 343 -0.83 6.35 -17.18
CA VAL A 343 -0.20 5.03 -17.03
C VAL A 343 0.42 4.60 -18.37
N LYS A 344 1.66 4.11 -18.33
CA LYS A 344 2.37 3.66 -19.52
C LYS A 344 1.66 2.46 -20.17
N LYS A 345 1.50 2.51 -21.50
CA LYS A 345 0.72 1.52 -22.29
C LYS A 345 1.29 0.09 -22.24
N GLU A 346 2.59 -0.03 -22.00
CA GLU A 346 3.34 -1.29 -22.05
C GLU A 346 3.19 -2.13 -20.77
N LEU A 347 2.59 -1.56 -19.72
CA LEU A 347 2.43 -2.24 -18.44
C LEU A 347 1.29 -3.26 -18.51
N GLY A 348 1.49 -4.41 -17.84
CA GLY A 348 0.52 -5.48 -17.75
C GLY A 348 -0.77 -5.09 -17.01
N LYS A 349 -1.58 -6.10 -16.68
CA LYS A 349 -2.79 -5.89 -15.87
C LYS A 349 -2.41 -5.40 -14.48
N TRP A 350 -3.13 -4.39 -14.02
CA TRP A 350 -3.06 -3.90 -12.66
C TRP A 350 -3.73 -4.92 -11.72
N ASN A 351 -3.10 -5.14 -10.57
CA ASN A 351 -3.64 -5.96 -9.47
C ASN A 351 -3.59 -5.15 -8.18
N ARG A 352 -4.61 -5.31 -7.32
CA ARG A 352 -4.68 -4.65 -6.02
C ARG A 352 -3.48 -4.99 -5.14
N CYS A 353 -3.15 -6.28 -5.05
CA CYS A 353 -1.98 -6.78 -4.33
C CYS A 353 -1.22 -7.79 -5.19
N ASN A 354 0.05 -7.50 -5.46
CA ASN A 354 0.92 -8.34 -6.28
C ASN A 354 1.94 -9.13 -5.45
N THR A 355 1.59 -9.46 -4.20
CA THR A 355 2.47 -10.03 -3.17
C THR A 355 3.15 -11.34 -3.61
N GLN A 356 2.51 -12.16 -4.43
CA GLN A 356 3.06 -13.45 -4.87
C GLN A 356 4.07 -13.33 -6.02
N ASN A 357 4.02 -12.26 -6.82
CA ASN A 357 4.87 -12.11 -8.00
C ASN A 357 6.05 -11.15 -7.78
N ILE A 358 6.05 -10.41 -6.67
CA ILE A 358 7.18 -9.55 -6.30
C ILE A 358 8.21 -10.40 -5.55
N PRO A 359 9.45 -10.56 -6.07
CA PRO A 359 10.52 -11.25 -5.36
C PRO A 359 10.98 -10.40 -4.17
N TYR A 360 10.33 -10.62 -3.02
CA TYR A 360 10.48 -9.83 -1.79
C TYR A 360 11.19 -10.62 -0.69
N THR A 361 12.21 -10.01 -0.08
CA THR A 361 12.93 -10.57 1.08
C THR A 361 12.49 -9.87 2.37
N PHE A 362 11.91 -10.65 3.29
CA PHE A 362 11.43 -10.19 4.59
C PHE A 362 12.59 -10.24 5.61
N GLU A 363 13.13 -9.07 5.98
CA GLU A 363 14.34 -8.92 6.82
C GLU A 363 13.99 -8.46 8.24
N ILE A 364 12.94 -7.65 8.39
CA ILE A 364 12.62 -6.96 9.64
C ILE A 364 11.61 -7.75 10.46
N VAL A 365 12.12 -8.54 11.41
CA VAL A 365 11.28 -9.34 12.31
C VAL A 365 10.54 -8.47 13.33
N ASN A 366 11.22 -7.47 13.92
CA ASN A 366 10.70 -6.60 14.96
C ASN A 366 11.05 -5.14 14.68
N VAL A 367 10.05 -4.26 14.63
CA VAL A 367 10.19 -2.82 14.34
C VAL A 367 10.45 -1.96 15.57
N PHE A 368 10.32 -2.52 16.77
CA PHE A 368 10.45 -1.80 18.04
C PHE A 368 11.72 -0.94 18.13
N PRO A 369 12.92 -1.40 17.71
CA PRO A 369 14.12 -0.56 17.74
C PRO A 369 13.99 0.72 16.90
N TYR A 370 13.30 0.67 15.76
CA TYR A 370 13.05 1.86 14.92
C TYR A 370 12.15 2.86 15.65
N HIS A 371 11.07 2.40 16.29
CA HIS A 371 10.20 3.28 17.08
C HIS A 371 10.92 3.96 18.23
N VAL A 372 11.75 3.21 18.97
CA VAL A 372 12.56 3.76 20.07
C VAL A 372 13.51 4.84 19.55
N ASN A 373 14.26 4.53 18.49
CA ASN A 373 15.22 5.48 17.91
C ASN A 373 14.54 6.75 17.40
N ASN A 374 13.41 6.62 16.71
CA ASN A 374 12.66 7.77 16.18
C ASN A 374 12.08 8.63 17.32
N SER A 375 11.61 7.99 18.40
CA SER A 375 11.09 8.70 19.58
C SER A 375 12.19 9.45 20.33
N LEU A 376 13.38 8.85 20.47
CA LEU A 376 14.55 9.51 21.07
C LEU A 376 15.01 10.74 20.28
N LYS A 377 14.81 10.74 18.95
CA LYS A 377 15.04 11.91 18.09
C LYS A 377 13.91 12.95 18.13
N GLY A 378 12.83 12.70 18.87
CA GLY A 378 11.71 13.63 19.04
C GLY A 378 10.64 13.57 17.96
N PHE A 379 10.66 12.58 17.06
CA PHE A 379 9.62 12.42 16.06
C PHE A 379 8.33 11.91 16.70
N ARG A 380 7.23 12.60 16.43
CA ARG A 380 5.90 12.20 16.92
C ARG A 380 5.40 10.99 16.14
N SER A 381 4.70 10.09 16.82
CA SER A 381 4.04 8.95 16.19
C SER A 381 2.59 8.85 16.61
N LEU A 382 1.74 8.46 15.66
CA LEU A 382 0.39 7.99 15.94
C LEU A 382 0.27 6.57 15.40
N ILE A 383 0.04 5.62 16.29
CA ILE A 383 -0.24 4.23 15.93
C ILE A 383 -1.67 3.95 16.36
N TYR A 384 -2.54 3.65 15.41
CA TYR A 384 -3.92 3.30 15.68
C TYR A 384 -4.23 1.93 15.09
N ARG A 385 -5.11 1.19 15.76
CA ARG A 385 -5.60 -0.12 15.32
C ARG A 385 -7.11 -0.16 15.53
N GLN A 386 -7.81 -0.73 14.57
CA GLN A 386 -9.22 -1.06 14.75
C GLN A 386 -9.38 -2.20 15.76
N ASP A 387 -10.24 -2.01 16.76
CA ASP A 387 -10.51 -2.96 17.86
C ASP A 387 -11.23 -4.25 17.42
N VAL A 388 -11.76 -4.26 16.19
CA VAL A 388 -12.46 -5.40 15.57
C VAL A 388 -11.65 -6.11 14.47
N SER A 389 -10.33 -5.97 14.44
CA SER A 389 -9.48 -6.68 13.47
C SER A 389 -8.58 -7.75 14.12
N LEU A 390 -8.52 -8.94 13.53
CA LEU A 390 -7.54 -9.99 13.87
C LEU A 390 -6.20 -9.80 13.15
N PHE A 391 -6.19 -9.02 12.07
CA PHE A 391 -5.05 -8.80 11.20
C PHE A 391 -4.70 -7.32 11.04
N ASP A 392 -3.50 -7.10 10.54
CA ASP A 392 -3.11 -5.86 9.91
C ASP A 392 -3.79 -5.83 8.53
N PHE A 393 -4.53 -4.76 8.24
CA PHE A 393 -5.38 -4.57 7.03
C PHE A 393 -4.65 -4.98 5.74
N SER A 394 -5.26 -5.36 4.61
CA SER A 394 -4.50 -5.55 3.35
C SER A 394 -5.15 -4.96 2.12
#